data_AF-A0AAI8RB24-F1
#
_entry.id   AF-A0AAI8RB24-F1
#
_cell.length_a   1.000
_cell.length_b   1.000
_cell.length_c   1.000
_cell.angle_alpha   90.00
_cell.angle_beta   90.00
_cell.angle_gamma   90.00
#
_symmetry.space_group_name_H-M   'P 1'
#
loop_
_entity.id
_entity.type
_entity.pdbx_description
1 polymer ?
#
loop_
_entity_poly.entity_id
_entity_poly.type
_entity_poly.pdbx_seq_one_letter_code
_entity_poly.pdbx_strand_id
1 'polypeptide(L)'
;MRELQLKFITNTITERWMRILNVIEQQNMFTIVGLSQQLGVSKRTILKDVSELKNYFEESAIFESNTTGYFFKEKNRRLYHEDKEALLQSEIWFEIISDIFYGELVSVGELADRYNYSESTMLRSVAQIKEVLKEYQLSLSLKPVDLVGKEGNIRKFFL
;
A
#
# COMPACT_ATOMS: atom_id res chain seq x y z
N MET A 1 2.58 4.72 -8.16
CA MET A 1 3.24 3.67 -7.35
C MET A 1 3.49 2.44 -8.22
N ARG A 2 4.60 1.70 -8.06
CA ARG A 2 4.85 0.48 -8.87
C ARG A 2 3.90 -0.64 -8.41
N GLU A 3 3.39 -1.48 -9.32
CA GLU A 3 2.47 -2.59 -8.98
C GLU A 3 3.04 -3.54 -7.90
N LEU A 4 4.35 -3.70 -7.87
CA LEU A 4 5.06 -4.51 -6.88
C LEU A 4 4.95 -3.94 -5.45
N GLN A 5 4.90 -2.62 -5.28
CA GLN A 5 4.77 -1.98 -3.96
C GLN A 5 3.37 -2.21 -3.37
N LEU A 6 2.33 -2.35 -4.21
CA LEU A 6 0.98 -2.68 -3.76
C LEU A 6 0.90 -4.08 -3.14
N LYS A 7 1.74 -5.01 -3.59
CA LYS A 7 1.76 -6.39 -3.05
C LYS A 7 2.26 -6.46 -1.59
N PHE A 8 2.92 -5.41 -1.09
CA PHE A 8 3.33 -5.30 0.30
C PHE A 8 2.24 -4.75 1.22
N ILE A 9 1.13 -4.28 0.65
CA ILE A 9 -0.03 -3.82 1.42
C ILE A 9 -0.85 -5.03 1.84
N THR A 10 -1.04 -5.19 3.15
CA THR A 10 -1.80 -6.31 3.72
C THR A 10 -3.27 -5.96 3.92
N ASN A 11 -3.57 -4.68 4.14
CA ASN A 11 -4.94 -4.23 4.24
C ASN A 11 -5.59 -4.10 2.85
N THR A 12 -6.61 -4.93 2.62
CA THR A 12 -7.34 -4.95 1.33
C THR A 12 -8.08 -3.64 1.02
N ILE A 13 -8.38 -2.80 2.02
CA ILE A 13 -8.95 -1.47 1.82
C ILE A 13 -7.86 -0.51 1.35
N THR A 14 -6.73 -0.44 2.06
CA THR A 14 -5.57 0.38 1.68
C THR A 14 -5.10 0.02 0.28
N GLU A 15 -4.96 -1.28 -0.02
CA GLU A 15 -4.54 -1.76 -1.35
C GLU A 15 -5.49 -1.25 -2.44
N ARG A 16 -6.79 -1.37 -2.21
CA ARG A 16 -7.82 -0.93 -3.14
C ARG A 16 -7.85 0.59 -3.30
N TRP A 17 -7.69 1.33 -2.21
CA TRP A 17 -7.57 2.80 -2.24
C TRP A 17 -6.37 3.22 -3.08
N MET A 18 -5.21 2.61 -2.86
CA MET A 18 -4.01 2.88 -3.65
C MET A 18 -4.17 2.53 -5.13
N ARG A 19 -4.90 1.45 -5.45
CA ARG A 19 -5.27 1.11 -6.83
C ARG A 19 -6.19 2.16 -7.46
N ILE A 20 -7.19 2.67 -6.73
CA ILE A 20 -8.05 3.77 -7.18
C ILE A 20 -7.21 5.03 -7.43
N LEU A 21 -6.37 5.42 -6.46
CA LEU A 21 -5.50 6.60 -6.56
C LEU A 21 -4.58 6.53 -7.80
N ASN A 22 -3.93 5.38 -8.06
CA ASN A 22 -3.10 5.21 -9.25
C ASN A 22 -3.86 5.45 -10.57
N VAL A 23 -5.16 5.11 -10.63
CA VAL A 23 -5.98 5.33 -11.82
C VAL A 23 -6.38 6.79 -11.95
N ILE A 24 -6.90 7.40 -10.88
CA ILE A 24 -7.43 8.77 -10.94
C ILE A 24 -6.32 9.80 -11.10
N GLU A 25 -5.12 9.56 -10.57
CA GLU A 25 -3.94 10.41 -10.76
C GLU A 25 -3.48 10.47 -12.21
N GLN A 26 -3.68 9.39 -12.97
CA GLN A 26 -3.30 9.33 -14.39
C GLN A 26 -4.37 9.92 -15.30
N GLN A 27 -5.64 9.66 -15.01
CA GLN A 27 -6.74 10.01 -15.89
C GLN A 27 -7.30 11.41 -15.59
N ASN A 28 -7.23 11.87 -14.33
CA ASN A 28 -7.90 13.06 -13.77
C ASN A 28 -9.43 13.08 -13.90
N MET A 29 -10.02 12.41 -14.89
CA MET A 29 -11.45 12.18 -15.05
C MET A 29 -11.75 10.70 -14.97
N PHE A 30 -12.72 10.31 -14.14
CA PHE A 30 -13.08 8.90 -13.94
C PHE A 30 -14.56 8.73 -13.63
N THR A 31 -15.06 7.50 -13.73
CA THR A 31 -16.42 7.15 -13.33
C THR A 31 -16.40 5.95 -12.38
N ILE A 32 -17.40 5.85 -11.50
CA ILE A 32 -17.58 4.69 -10.62
C ILE A 32 -17.70 3.38 -11.43
N VAL A 33 -18.37 3.45 -12.59
CA VAL A 33 -18.51 2.30 -13.49
C VAL A 33 -17.17 1.92 -14.11
N GLY A 34 -16.40 2.90 -14.59
CA GLY A 34 -15.08 2.68 -15.17
C GLY A 34 -14.10 2.08 -14.16
N LEU A 35 -14.02 2.65 -12.96
CA LEU A 35 -13.20 2.10 -11.86
C LEU A 35 -13.63 0.67 -11.48
N SER A 36 -14.94 0.41 -11.39
CA SER A 36 -15.48 -0.91 -11.09
C SER A 36 -15.05 -1.96 -12.12
N GLN A 37 -15.13 -1.63 -13.41
CA GLN A 37 -14.71 -2.52 -14.49
C GLN A 37 -13.20 -2.72 -14.54
N GLN A 38 -12.43 -1.62 -14.42
CA GLN A 38 -10.97 -1.67 -14.48
C GLN A 38 -10.36 -2.41 -13.29
N LEU A 39 -10.93 -2.28 -12.09
CA LEU A 39 -10.40 -2.87 -10.87
C LEU A 39 -11.02 -4.23 -10.51
N GLY A 40 -12.12 -4.62 -11.17
CA GLY A 40 -12.85 -5.86 -10.89
C GLY A 40 -13.60 -5.84 -9.55
N VAL A 41 -13.97 -4.65 -9.06
CA VAL A 41 -14.62 -4.43 -7.76
C VAL A 41 -16.06 -3.98 -8.00
N SER A 42 -17.00 -4.37 -7.14
CA SER A 42 -18.40 -3.93 -7.26
C SER A 42 -18.56 -2.41 -7.26
N LYS A 43 -19.50 -1.88 -8.06
CA LYS A 43 -19.82 -0.43 -8.11
C LYS A 43 -20.15 0.13 -6.73
N ARG A 44 -20.86 -0.63 -5.89
CA ARG A 44 -21.23 -0.23 -4.52
C ARG A 44 -19.99 -0.02 -3.65
N THR A 45 -19.01 -0.93 -3.75
CA THR A 45 -17.75 -0.83 -3.01
C THR A 45 -16.93 0.36 -3.51
N ILE A 46 -16.76 0.51 -4.83
CA ILE A 46 -16.04 1.67 -5.40
C ILE A 46 -16.69 3.00 -4.99
N LEU A 47 -18.02 3.09 -5.01
CA LEU A 47 -18.71 4.30 -4.55
C LEU A 47 -18.40 4.62 -3.08
N LYS A 48 -18.40 3.59 -2.22
CA LYS A 48 -18.02 3.75 -0.81
C LYS A 48 -16.56 4.20 -0.70
N ASP A 49 -15.62 3.52 -1.36
CA ASP A 49 -14.19 3.85 -1.29
C ASP A 49 -13.91 5.27 -1.81
N VAL A 50 -14.51 5.68 -2.92
CA VAL A 50 -14.36 7.05 -3.45
C VAL A 50 -14.90 8.09 -2.48
N SER A 51 -15.99 7.79 -1.76
CA SER A 51 -16.53 8.69 -0.75
C SER A 51 -15.60 8.80 0.47
N GLU A 52 -15.05 7.68 0.92
CA GLU A 52 -14.09 7.67 2.04
C GLU A 52 -12.77 8.35 1.67
N LEU A 53 -12.26 8.11 0.46
CA LEU A 53 -11.09 8.81 -0.10
C LEU A 53 -11.31 10.32 -0.18
N LYS A 54 -12.48 10.75 -0.66
CA LYS A 54 -12.82 12.17 -0.73
C LYS A 54 -12.77 12.82 0.65
N ASN A 55 -13.28 12.16 1.68
CA ASN A 55 -13.24 12.67 3.05
C ASN A 55 -11.81 12.65 3.61
N TYR A 56 -11.05 11.58 3.37
CA TYR A 56 -9.68 11.45 3.85
C TYR A 56 -8.75 12.54 3.28
N PHE A 57 -8.90 12.85 1.98
CA PHE A 57 -8.07 13.83 1.28
C PHE A 57 -8.72 15.21 1.16
N GLU A 58 -9.73 15.56 1.96
CA GLU A 58 -10.51 16.79 1.77
C GLU A 58 -9.66 18.08 1.80
N GLU A 59 -8.58 18.09 2.57
CA GLU A 59 -7.67 19.22 2.67
C GLU A 59 -6.59 19.25 1.59
N SER A 60 -6.29 18.10 0.98
CA SER A 60 -5.15 17.93 0.08
C SER A 60 -5.53 17.67 -1.38
N ALA A 61 -6.75 17.20 -1.65
CA ALA A 61 -7.26 16.93 -2.99
C ALA A 61 -8.75 17.26 -3.14
N ILE A 62 -9.16 17.39 -4.40
CA ILE A 62 -10.52 17.71 -4.81
C ILE A 62 -11.08 16.56 -5.63
N PHE A 63 -12.27 16.10 -5.24
CA PHE A 63 -13.08 15.11 -5.95
C PHE A 63 -14.41 15.78 -6.34
N GLU A 64 -14.45 16.39 -7.51
CA GLU A 64 -15.61 17.13 -8.03
C GLU A 64 -16.49 16.21 -8.87
N SER A 65 -17.75 16.04 -8.48
CA SER A 65 -18.73 15.31 -9.28
C SER A 65 -19.30 16.21 -10.38
N ASN A 66 -19.35 15.70 -11.62
CA ASN A 66 -20.02 16.33 -12.75
C ASN A 66 -21.04 15.34 -13.37
N THR A 67 -21.77 15.78 -14.40
CA THR A 67 -22.78 14.95 -15.10
C THR A 67 -22.20 13.72 -15.78
N THR A 68 -20.90 13.71 -16.06
CA THR A 68 -20.19 12.63 -16.77
C THR A 68 -19.38 11.71 -15.84
N GLY A 69 -19.22 12.05 -14.56
CA GLY A 69 -18.33 11.33 -13.64
C GLY A 69 -17.74 12.22 -12.54
N TYR A 70 -16.47 12.00 -12.24
CA TYR A 70 -15.69 12.71 -11.25
C TYR A 70 -14.43 13.29 -11.87
N PHE A 71 -14.04 14.48 -11.41
CA PHE A 71 -12.76 15.10 -11.67
C PHE A 71 -11.91 15.08 -10.39
N PHE A 72 -10.67 14.62 -10.52
CA PHE A 72 -9.66 14.59 -9.47
C PHE A 72 -8.60 15.66 -9.73
N LYS A 73 -8.23 16.38 -8.67
CA LYS A 73 -7.10 17.31 -8.70
C LYS A 73 -6.48 17.45 -7.31
N GLU A 74 -5.16 17.50 -7.24
CA GLU A 74 -4.43 17.88 -6.03
C GLU A 74 -4.67 19.37 -5.72
N LYS A 75 -5.21 19.67 -4.53
CA LYS A 75 -5.36 21.04 -3.99
C LYS A 75 -4.05 21.53 -3.42
N ASN A 76 -3.37 20.67 -2.66
CA ASN A 76 -2.05 20.90 -2.09
C ASN A 76 -1.20 19.66 -2.31
N ARG A 77 -0.29 19.74 -3.30
CA ARG A 77 0.55 18.61 -3.70
C ARG A 77 1.40 18.03 -2.56
N ARG A 78 1.99 18.89 -1.72
CA ARG A 78 2.82 18.43 -0.59
C ARG A 78 1.98 17.64 0.39
N LEU A 79 0.86 18.22 0.82
CA LEU A 79 -0.04 17.59 1.78
C LEU A 79 -0.65 16.30 1.21
N TYR A 80 -0.97 16.27 -0.08
CA TYR A 80 -1.51 15.07 -0.74
C TYR A 80 -0.51 13.91 -0.71
N HIS A 81 0.77 14.20 -0.99
CA HIS A 81 1.82 13.19 -0.88
C HIS A 81 2.01 12.73 0.57
N GLU A 82 1.96 13.64 1.56
CA GLU A 82 2.04 13.29 2.99
C GLU A 82 0.87 12.41 3.43
N ASP A 83 -0.37 12.77 3.09
CA ASP A 83 -1.57 11.98 3.40
C ASP A 83 -1.50 10.59 2.72
N LYS A 84 -1.01 10.54 1.48
CA LYS A 84 -0.85 9.28 0.75
C LYS A 84 0.25 8.40 1.35
N GLU A 85 1.34 8.99 1.83
CA GLU A 85 2.38 8.27 2.58
C GLU A 85 1.86 7.77 3.94
N ALA A 86 1.02 8.55 4.63
CA ALA A 86 0.41 8.16 5.89
C ALA A 86 -0.50 6.92 5.76
N LEU A 87 -1.20 6.76 4.62
CA LEU A 87 -1.93 5.52 4.32
C LEU A 87 -1.01 4.29 4.31
N LEU A 88 0.22 4.44 3.81
CA LEU A 88 1.20 3.35 3.71
C LEU A 88 1.96 3.12 5.01
N GLN A 89 2.22 4.17 5.80
CA GLN A 89 2.85 4.04 7.11
C GLN A 89 2.00 3.19 8.06
N SER A 90 0.68 3.18 7.87
CA SER A 90 -0.20 2.27 8.62
C SER A 90 -0.01 0.78 8.30
N GLU A 91 0.72 0.45 7.23
CA GLU A 91 1.00 -0.92 6.84
C GLU A 91 2.30 -1.43 7.48
N ILE A 92 2.17 -2.47 8.30
CA ILE A 92 3.26 -3.09 9.07
C ILE A 92 4.50 -3.42 8.23
N TRP A 93 4.33 -3.79 6.95
CA TRP A 93 5.45 -4.22 6.11
C TRP A 93 6.26 -3.07 5.54
N PHE A 94 5.69 -1.87 5.42
CA PHE A 94 6.48 -0.70 5.06
C PHE A 94 7.41 -0.32 6.22
N GLU A 95 6.92 -0.38 7.44
CA GLU A 95 7.74 -0.19 8.64
C GLU A 95 8.81 -1.29 8.79
N ILE A 96 8.43 -2.57 8.73
CA ILE A 96 9.39 -3.69 8.86
C ILE A 96 10.49 -3.63 7.80
N ILE A 97 10.14 -3.32 6.55
CA ILE A 97 11.14 -3.19 5.47
C ILE A 97 12.03 -1.96 5.66
N SER A 98 11.49 -0.88 6.22
CA SER A 98 12.27 0.31 6.63
C SER A 98 13.24 -0.03 7.76
N ASP A 99 12.79 -0.74 8.79
CA ASP A 99 13.63 -1.19 9.90
C ASP A 99 14.78 -2.07 9.40
N ILE A 100 14.48 -3.02 8.51
CA ILE A 100 15.51 -3.86 7.86
C ILE A 100 16.53 -2.98 7.11
N PHE A 101 16.07 -1.97 6.39
CA PHE A 101 16.95 -1.04 5.67
C PHE A 101 17.90 -0.29 6.60
N TYR A 102 17.42 0.12 7.78
CA TYR A 102 18.24 0.79 8.80
C TYR A 102 19.03 -0.18 9.70
N GLY A 103 18.87 -1.49 9.53
CA GLY A 103 19.53 -2.52 10.33
C GLY A 103 18.89 -2.74 11.71
N GLU A 104 17.66 -2.29 11.91
CA GLU A 104 16.87 -2.46 13.13
C GLU A 104 16.18 -3.85 13.13
N LEU A 105 16.99 -4.90 13.18
CA LEU A 105 16.52 -6.28 13.01
C LEU A 105 15.94 -6.86 14.31
N VAL A 106 14.72 -7.39 14.22
CA VAL A 106 13.99 -8.02 15.34
C VAL A 106 13.48 -9.40 14.95
N SER A 107 13.14 -10.24 15.93
CA SER A 107 12.53 -11.54 15.71
C SER A 107 11.03 -11.44 15.36
N VAL A 108 10.47 -12.51 14.79
CA VAL A 108 9.02 -12.59 14.51
C VAL A 108 8.18 -12.43 15.77
N GLY A 109 8.67 -12.91 16.92
CA GLY A 109 7.99 -12.75 18.22
C GLY A 109 7.91 -11.28 18.64
N GLU A 110 9.02 -10.55 18.54
CA GLU A 110 9.07 -9.12 18.86
C GLU A 110 8.19 -8.29 17.91
N LEU A 111 8.12 -8.64 16.62
CA LEU A 111 7.18 -8.03 15.70
C LEU A 111 5.73 -8.32 16.10
N ALA A 112 5.42 -9.56 16.47
CA ALA A 112 4.08 -9.93 16.90
C ALA A 112 3.64 -9.10 18.12
N ASP A 113 4.52 -8.94 19.10
CA ASP A 113 4.28 -8.10 20.27
C ASP A 113 4.10 -6.62 19.88
N ARG A 114 5.00 -6.07 19.05
CA ARG A 114 4.95 -4.67 18.59
C ARG A 114 3.63 -4.31 17.92
N TYR A 115 3.11 -5.19 17.07
CA TYR A 115 1.87 -4.96 16.32
C TYR A 115 0.63 -5.56 16.97
N ASN A 116 0.73 -6.04 18.22
CA ASN A 116 -0.36 -6.69 18.95
C ASN A 116 -1.01 -7.87 18.20
N TYR A 117 -0.20 -8.65 17.48
CA TYR A 117 -0.62 -9.83 16.74
C TYR A 117 -0.25 -11.10 17.49
N SER A 118 -0.98 -12.19 17.23
CA SER A 118 -0.47 -13.51 17.59
C SER A 118 0.75 -13.85 16.72
N GLU A 119 1.71 -14.60 17.25
CA GLU A 119 2.87 -15.07 16.47
C GLU A 119 2.43 -15.84 15.21
N SER A 120 1.34 -16.61 15.31
CA SER A 120 0.76 -17.32 14.16
C SER A 120 0.22 -16.39 13.06
N THR A 121 -0.35 -15.24 13.46
CA THR A 121 -0.82 -14.20 12.53
C THR A 121 0.37 -13.53 11.85
N MET A 122 1.41 -13.21 12.63
CA MET A 122 2.63 -12.60 12.09
C MET A 122 3.35 -13.53 11.11
N LEU A 123 3.48 -14.82 11.45
CA LEU A 123 4.06 -15.83 10.54
C LEU A 123 3.27 -15.97 9.23
N ARG A 124 1.94 -15.87 9.27
CA ARG A 124 1.11 -15.88 8.06
C ARG A 124 1.36 -14.64 7.20
N SER A 125 1.47 -13.47 7.84
CA SER A 125 1.82 -12.21 7.17
C SER A 125 3.20 -12.29 6.50
N VAL A 126 4.19 -12.86 7.20
CA VAL A 126 5.53 -13.13 6.68
C VAL A 126 5.49 -14.05 5.46
N ALA A 127 4.66 -15.10 5.50
CA ALA A 127 4.52 -16.02 4.37
C ALA A 127 3.96 -15.32 3.11
N GLN A 128 3.02 -14.38 3.29
CA GLN A 128 2.50 -13.58 2.17
C GLN A 128 3.60 -12.74 1.52
N ILE A 129 4.43 -12.06 2.32
CA ILE A 129 5.53 -11.24 1.80
C ILE A 129 6.65 -12.06 1.17
N LYS A 130 6.91 -13.27 1.67
CA LYS A 130 7.88 -14.19 1.04
C LYS A 130 7.56 -14.44 -0.43
N GLU A 131 6.29 -14.56 -0.80
CA GLU A 131 5.92 -14.75 -2.21
C GLU A 131 6.23 -13.51 -3.05
N VAL A 132 6.03 -12.30 -2.51
CA VAL A 132 6.35 -11.05 -3.20
C VAL A 132 7.87 -10.90 -3.39
N LEU A 133 8.66 -11.24 -2.37
CA LEU A 133 10.12 -11.15 -2.40
C LEU A 133 10.77 -12.12 -3.40
N LYS A 134 10.12 -13.25 -3.71
CA LYS A 134 10.60 -14.17 -4.76
C LYS A 134 10.69 -13.51 -6.13
N GLU A 135 9.81 -12.55 -6.43
CA GLU A 135 9.87 -11.78 -7.70
C GLU A 135 11.18 -10.97 -7.83
N TYR A 136 11.80 -10.64 -6.68
CA TYR A 136 13.11 -9.99 -6.59
C TYR A 136 14.27 -10.97 -6.36
N GLN A 137 14.01 -12.28 -6.34
CA GLN A 137 14.98 -13.32 -5.94
C GLN A 137 15.54 -13.07 -4.53
N LEU A 138 14.67 -12.59 -3.64
CA LEU A 138 14.95 -12.37 -2.23
C LEU A 138 14.12 -13.34 -1.37
N SER A 139 14.55 -13.51 -0.14
CA SER A 139 13.87 -14.30 0.88
C SER A 139 13.98 -13.60 2.24
N LEU A 140 13.24 -14.08 3.24
CA LEU A 140 13.33 -13.58 4.62
C LEU A 140 13.95 -14.62 5.55
N SER A 141 14.97 -14.23 6.30
CA SER A 141 15.29 -14.88 7.59
C SER A 141 14.25 -14.47 8.63
N LEU A 142 14.08 -15.25 9.70
CA LEU A 142 13.06 -14.99 10.75
C LEU A 142 13.65 -14.77 12.14
N LYS A 143 14.97 -14.98 12.29
CA LYS A 143 15.72 -14.89 13.54
C LYS A 143 17.13 -14.35 13.26
N PRO A 144 17.30 -13.04 13.07
CA PRO A 144 16.25 -12.01 13.04
C PRO A 144 15.53 -11.94 11.68
N VAL A 145 14.46 -11.14 11.61
CA VAL A 145 13.75 -10.85 10.37
C VAL A 145 14.60 -9.93 9.51
N ASP A 146 15.09 -10.45 8.39
CA ASP A 146 16.02 -9.73 7.50
C ASP A 146 15.90 -10.25 6.05
N LEU A 147 16.29 -9.44 5.07
CA LEU A 147 16.32 -9.77 3.66
C LEU A 147 17.57 -10.57 3.30
N VAL A 148 17.37 -11.78 2.78
CA VAL A 148 18.44 -12.67 2.34
C VAL A 148 18.40 -12.81 0.83
N GLY A 149 19.52 -12.48 0.16
CA GLY A 149 19.68 -12.62 -1.28
C GLY A 149 20.97 -11.99 -1.78
N LYS A 150 21.11 -11.85 -3.10
CA LYS A 150 22.24 -11.12 -3.68
C LYS A 150 22.12 -9.64 -3.33
N GLU A 151 23.20 -9.02 -2.87
CA GLU A 151 23.26 -7.60 -2.53
C GLU A 151 22.70 -6.69 -3.65
N GLY A 152 23.03 -6.98 -4.91
CA GLY A 152 22.49 -6.23 -6.05
C GLY A 152 20.96 -6.30 -6.16
N ASN A 153 20.34 -7.42 -5.79
CA ASN A 153 18.89 -7.57 -5.78
C ASN A 153 18.25 -6.84 -4.58
N ILE A 154 18.91 -6.88 -3.42
CA ILE A 154 18.48 -6.13 -2.23
C ILE A 154 18.49 -4.62 -2.53
N ARG A 155 19.58 -4.09 -3.11
CA ARG A 155 19.62 -2.69 -3.53
C ARG A 155 18.55 -2.34 -4.56
N LYS A 156 18.35 -3.20 -5.56
CA LYS A 156 17.30 -3.01 -6.57
C LYS A 156 15.89 -3.01 -5.97
N PHE A 157 15.67 -3.75 -4.89
CA PHE A 157 14.40 -3.78 -4.18
C PHE A 157 14.08 -2.44 -3.51
N PHE A 158 15.08 -1.75 -2.95
CA PHE A 158 14.92 -0.44 -2.33
C PHE A 158 14.97 0.77 -3.31
N LEU A 159 15.45 0.57 -4.55
CA LEU A 159 15.56 1.61 -5.59
C LEU A 159 14.29 1.77 -6.45
#